data_AF-A0AA49ITK7-F1
#
_entry.id   AF-A0AA49ITK7-F1
#
_cell.length_a   1.000
_cell.length_b   1.000
_cell.length_c   1.000
_cell.angle_alpha   90.00
_cell.angle_beta   90.00
_cell.angle_gamma   90.00
#
_symmetry.space_group_name_H-M   'P 1'
#
loop_
_entity.id
_entity.type
_entity.pdbx_description
1 polymer ?
#
loop_
_entity_poly.entity_id
_entity_poly.type
_entity_poly.pdbx_seq_one_letter_code
_entity_poly.pdbx_strand_id
1 'polypeptide(L)' 'MNGKRCGNCHHLDPTSASDIGGLRIARCRHPKGVRIGTTAIRNDYVELDAFCSEHVVRARRGSQPGGGHV' A
#
# COMPACT_ATOMS: atom_id res chain seq x y z
N MET A 1 13.51 1.50 7.55
CA MET A 1 12.29 1.76 6.74
C MET A 1 12.27 0.82 5.53
N ASN A 2 12.04 -0.48 5.79
CA ASN A 2 12.17 -1.56 4.81
C ASN A 2 10.92 -1.69 3.94
N GLY A 3 10.98 -1.24 2.68
CA GLY A 3 10.06 -1.69 1.60
C GLY A 3 8.56 -1.44 1.77
N LYS A 4 8.11 -0.77 2.84
CA LYS A 4 6.71 -0.42 3.09
C LYS A 4 6.33 0.79 2.27
N ARG A 5 5.76 0.55 1.08
CA ARG A 5 5.24 1.58 0.17
C ARG A 5 3.78 1.33 -0.12
N CYS A 6 2.96 2.37 -0.24
CA CYS A 6 1.54 2.27 -0.53
C CYS A 6 1.26 1.39 -1.75
N GLY A 7 2.14 1.44 -2.76
CA GLY A 7 2.13 0.58 -3.96
C GLY A 7 2.10 -0.93 -3.70
N ASN A 8 2.56 -1.40 -2.54
CA ASN A 8 2.51 -2.82 -2.15
C ASN A 8 1.59 -3.07 -0.94
N CYS A 9 0.73 -2.10 -0.60
CA CYS A 9 -0.21 -2.23 0.50
C CYS A 9 -1.44 -3.04 0.08
N HIS A 10 -1.94 -3.88 0.98
CA HIS A 10 -3.18 -4.63 0.80
C HIS A 10 -4.41 -3.72 0.63
N HIS A 11 -4.41 -2.56 1.28
CA HIS A 11 -5.52 -1.61 1.25
C HIS A 11 -5.48 -0.65 0.06
N LEU A 12 -4.44 -0.70 -0.77
CA LEU A 12 -4.38 0.08 -2.00
C LEU A 12 -5.31 -0.56 -3.03
N ASP A 13 -6.10 0.26 -3.73
CA ASP A 13 -6.90 -0.19 -4.86
C ASP A 13 -6.11 -0.06 -6.17
N PRO A 14 -5.56 -1.17 -6.71
CA PRO A 14 -4.74 -1.11 -7.93
C PRO A 14 -5.56 -0.74 -9.17
N THR A 15 -6.88 -0.92 -9.16
CA THR A 15 -7.74 -0.58 -10.31
C THR A 15 -7.92 0.93 -10.46
N SER A 16 -7.70 1.67 -9.38
CA SER A 16 -7.74 3.14 -9.35
C SER A 16 -6.38 3.78 -9.64
N ALA A 17 -5.37 2.99 -10.01
CA ALA A 17 -4.04 3.49 -10.28
C ALA A 17 -4.06 4.45 -11.49
N SER A 18 -3.45 5.62 -11.30
CA SER A 18 -3.33 6.66 -12.31
C SER A 18 -1.96 7.31 -12.23
N ASP A 19 -1.54 7.94 -13.32
CA ASP A 19 -0.31 8.70 -13.41
C ASP A 19 -0.65 10.15 -13.74
N ILE A 20 -0.20 11.08 -12.89
CA ILE A 20 -0.41 12.52 -13.10
C ILE A 20 0.96 13.18 -13.12
N GLY A 21 1.44 13.55 -14.31
CA GLY A 21 2.71 14.24 -14.47
C GLY A 21 3.93 13.42 -14.02
N GLY A 22 3.88 12.08 -14.15
CA GLY A 22 4.92 11.18 -13.67
C GLY A 22 4.79 10.77 -12.19
N LEU A 23 3.76 11.28 -11.50
CA LEU A 23 3.43 10.87 -10.15
C LEU A 23 2.39 9.74 -10.17
N ARG A 24 2.82 8.54 -9.80
CA ARG A 24 1.92 7.39 -9.69
C ARG A 24 1.12 7.49 -8.40
N ILE A 25 -0.20 7.55 -8.55
CA ILE A 25 -1.15 7.60 -7.45
C ILE A 25 -2.17 6.47 -7.56
N ALA A 26 -2.73 6.06 -6.43
CA ALA A 26 -3.87 5.15 -6.38
C ALA A 26 -4.68 5.40 -5.11
N ARG A 27 -5.94 4.99 -5.11
CA ARG A 27 -6.84 5.20 -3.98
C ARG A 27 -6.49 4.27 -2.82
N CYS A 28 -6.31 4.85 -1.64
CA CYS A 28 -6.19 4.11 -0.39
C CYS A 28 -7.58 3.83 0.20
N ARG A 29 -7.98 2.55 0.25
CA ARG A 29 -9.27 2.11 0.80
C ARG A 29 -9.18 1.65 2.26
N HIS A 30 -8.22 2.16 3.04
CA HIS A 30 -8.10 1.78 4.45
C HIS A 30 -9.36 2.21 5.21
N PRO A 31 -10.07 1.29 5.90
CA PRO A 31 -11.40 1.56 6.46
C PRO A 31 -11.38 2.63 7.55
N LYS A 32 -10.27 2.72 8.30
CA LYS A 32 -10.06 3.72 9.35
C LYS A 32 -9.43 5.03 8.84
N GLY A 33 -9.08 5.09 7.56
CA GLY A 33 -8.13 6.08 7.04
C GLY A 33 -6.69 5.79 7.52
N VAL A 34 -5.73 6.52 6.97
CA VAL A 34 -4.31 6.44 7.32
C VAL A 34 -3.72 7.85 7.48
N ARG A 35 -2.52 7.94 8.06
CA ARG A 35 -1.72 9.17 8.03
C ARG A 35 -0.45 8.94 7.21
N ILE A 36 -0.17 9.85 6.30
CA ILE A 36 1.07 9.92 5.52
C ILE A 36 1.75 11.23 5.91
N GLY A 37 2.90 11.14 6.58
CA GLY A 37 3.51 12.29 7.25
C GLY A 37 2.55 12.87 8.29
N THR A 38 2.13 14.12 8.11
CA THR A 38 1.14 14.82 8.94
C THR A 38 -0.27 14.82 8.35
N THR A 39 -0.44 14.35 7.11
CA THR A 39 -1.70 14.43 6.36
C THR A 39 -2.57 13.21 6.66
N ALA A 40 -3.81 13.45 7.08
CA ALA A 40 -4.81 12.41 7.24
C ALA A 40 -5.48 12.10 5.90
N ILE A 41 -5.48 10.83 5.49
CA ILE A 41 -6.03 10.35 4.24
C ILE A 41 -7.15 9.36 4.52
N ARG A 42 -8.32 9.57 3.91
CA ARG A 42 -9.47 8.66 4.06
C ARG A 42 -10.19 8.47 2.73
N ASN A 43 -10.08 7.25 2.20
CA ASN A 43 -10.69 6.88 0.92
C ASN A 43 -10.32 7.82 -0.24
N ASP A 44 -9.06 8.27 -0.26
CA ASP A 44 -8.52 9.26 -1.19
C ASP A 44 -7.25 8.73 -1.88
N TYR A 45 -6.76 9.47 -2.87
CA TYR A 45 -5.57 9.14 -3.64
C TYR A 45 -4.29 9.36 -2.83
N VAL A 46 -3.37 8.39 -2.93
CA VAL A 46 -2.05 8.43 -2.31
C VAL A 46 -1.00 8.08 -3.34
N GLU A 47 0.20 8.63 -3.18
CA GLU A 47 1.36 8.25 -3.98
C GLU A 47 1.78 6.82 -3.70
N LEU A 48 2.13 6.08 -4.76
CA LEU A 48 2.54 4.69 -4.62
C LEU A 48 3.82 4.54 -3.80
N ASP A 49 4.72 5.53 -3.85
CA ASP A 49 5.98 5.53 -3.11
C ASP A 49 5.86 6.06 -1.67
N ALA A 50 4.72 6.65 -1.30
CA ALA A 50 4.46 7.08 0.06
C ALA A 50 4.33 5.89 1.04
N PHE A 51 4.45 6.16 2.33
CA PHE A 51 4.28 5.16 3.38
C PHE A 51 3.37 5.67 4.50
N CYS A 52 2.70 4.75 5.18
CA CYS A 52 1.89 5.03 6.35
C CYS A 52 2.22 4.06 7.49
N SER A 53 1.88 4.42 8.74
CA SER A 53 2.09 3.55 9.91
C SER A 53 1.23 2.29 9.85
N GLU A 54 0.01 2.40 9.31
CA GLU A 54 -0.98 1.33 9.18
C GLU A 54 -0.74 0.47 7.92
N HIS A 55 0.48 0.47 7.39
CA HIS A 55 0.80 -0.28 6.17
C HIS A 55 0.73 -1.78 6.40
N VAL A 56 -0.14 -2.45 5.66
CA VAL A 56 -0.24 -3.91 5.60
C VAL A 56 0.32 -4.38 4.28
N VAL A 57 1.49 -5.02 4.31
CA VAL A 57 2.12 -5.58 3.10
C VAL A 57 1.16 -6.62 2.52
N ARG A 58 0.83 -6.48 1.23
CA ARG A 58 0.10 -7.52 0.52
C ARG A 58 1.01 -8.75 0.46
N ALA A 59 0.62 -9.84 1.12
CA ALA A 59 1.36 -11.09 1.05
C ALA A 59 1.50 -11.48 -0.43
N ARG A 60 2.73 -11.46 -0.95
CA ARG A 60 3.01 -12.03 -2.27
C ARG A 60 2.67 -13.51 -2.15
N ARG A 61 1.85 -14.05 -3.06
CA ARG A 61 1.58 -15.50 -3.20
C ARG A 61 2.84 -16.34 -3.53
N GLY A 62 4.05 -15.84 -3.27
CA GLY A 62 5.31 -16.41 -3.72
C GLY A 62 6.27 -16.88 -2.62
N SER A 63 5.87 -16.87 -1.34
CA SER A 63 6.71 -17.47 -0.30
C SER A 63 5.84 -17.95 0.86
N GLN A 64 5.40 -19.20 0.81
CA GLN A 64 5.09 -19.96 2.03
C GLN A 64 6.41 -20.17 2.78
N PRO A 65 6.59 -19.68 4.01
CA PRO A 65 7.56 -20.25 4.92
C PRO A 65 6.87 -21.41 5.63
N GLY A 66 6.93 -22.62 5.06
CA GLY A 66 6.31 -23.78 5.69
C GLY A 66 6.03 -24.91 4.72
N GLY A 67 6.96 -25.84 4.68
CA GLY A 67 6.85 -27.10 3.94
C GLY A 67 8.14 -27.89 4.09
N GLY A 68 8.62 -28.06 5.33
CA GLY A 68 9.62 -29.09 5.62
C GLY A 68 9.01 -30.43 5.26
N HIS A 69 9.53 -31.05 4.21
CA HIS A 69 9.26 -32.46 3.91
C HIS A 69 10.06 -33.29 4.92
N VAL A 70 9.39 -34.26 5.54
CA VAL A 70 9.96 -35.35 6.33
C VAL A 70 10.98 -36.16 5.54
#